data_AF-A0A0G0A2A3-F1
#
_entry.id   AF-A0A0G0A2A3-F1
#
_cell.length_a   1.000
_cell.length_b   1.000
_cell.length_c   1.000
_cell.angle_alpha   90.00
_cell.angle_beta   90.00
_cell.angle_gamma   90.00
#
_symmetry.space_group_name_H-M   'P 1'
#
loop_
_entity.id
_entity.type
_entity.pdbx_description
1 polymer ?
#
loop_
_entity_poly.entity_id
_entity_poly.type
_entity_poly.pdbx_seq_one_letter_code
_entity_poly.pdbx_strand_id
1 'polypeptide(L)'
;MFKKLFIRNKFFLPLITIPIILSLVGLVFIFEASAVGSARQFGDSFHYLKSQAVWIIFGLIVMTIFSYIDYKKLYFLSFVSLIFTIVLLIIVLIPGIGSKVGGARRWIDFGFFSLQPTELAKFSVIIYLSSWFSSKEKKRFLPFITLICFLVFLTILQPDMGTSIIIFLIGLMIYYFSGANFMDFIYIFGGSAVSVYFLIKFSPYRFNRLSAFLNPSIDPLGISYHINQIFISLSSGGFFGRGLGASRQKYLFLPEAHTDHLIDFLN
;
A
#
# COMPACT_ATOMS: atom_id res chain seq x y z
N MET A 1 21.96 7.47 26.02
CA MET A 1 21.03 6.34 25.82
C MET A 1 21.16 5.71 24.43
N PHE A 2 21.19 6.49 23.34
CA PHE A 2 21.45 6.01 21.97
C PHE A 2 22.73 5.16 21.81
N LYS A 3 23.86 5.57 22.43
CA LYS A 3 25.08 4.75 22.46
C LYS A 3 24.84 3.35 23.06
N LYS A 4 24.04 3.21 24.13
CA LYS A 4 23.74 1.90 24.75
C LYS A 4 22.83 1.01 23.88
N LEU A 5 21.96 1.60 23.05
CA LEU A 5 21.13 0.87 22.09
C LEU A 5 21.94 0.39 20.87
N PHE A 6 22.81 1.26 20.34
CA PHE A 6 23.76 0.93 19.26
C PHE A 6 24.75 -0.18 19.65
N ILE A 7 25.23 -0.17 20.90
CA ILE A 7 26.27 -1.10 21.37
C ILE A 7 25.70 -2.47 21.75
N ARG A 8 24.40 -2.57 22.11
CA ARG A 8 23.84 -3.80 22.71
C ARG A 8 23.17 -4.76 21.74
N ASN A 9 22.86 -4.35 20.49
CA ASN A 9 22.08 -5.21 19.60
C ASN A 9 22.54 -5.10 18.14
N LYS A 10 23.23 -6.13 17.63
CA LYS A 10 23.77 -6.18 16.25
C LYS A 10 22.69 -6.00 15.17
N PHE A 11 21.43 -6.32 15.49
CA PHE A 11 20.29 -6.19 14.58
C PHE A 11 19.65 -4.80 14.56
N PHE A 12 19.97 -3.93 15.51
CA PHE A 12 19.36 -2.59 15.58
C PHE A 12 19.92 -1.67 14.49
N LEU A 13 21.22 -1.80 14.19
CA LEU A 13 21.87 -0.96 13.20
C LEU A 13 21.31 -1.18 11.78
N PRO A 14 21.22 -2.42 11.26
CA PRO A 14 20.66 -2.66 9.93
C PRO A 14 19.18 -2.27 9.82
N LEU A 15 18.41 -2.46 10.89
CA LEU A 15 16.97 -2.14 10.91
C LEU A 15 16.69 -0.65 10.66
N ILE A 16 17.62 0.23 11.06
CA ILE A 16 17.50 1.67 10.88
C ILE A 16 18.19 2.13 9.60
N THR A 17 19.40 1.61 9.33
CA THR A 17 20.19 2.09 8.18
C THR A 17 19.59 1.68 6.85
N ILE A 18 19.02 0.46 6.72
CA ILE A 18 18.46 -0.02 5.46
C ILE A 18 17.28 0.84 5.00
N PRO A 19 16.24 1.12 5.81
CA PRO A 19 15.14 2.00 5.39
C PRO A 19 15.60 3.41 5.01
N ILE A 20 16.59 3.97 5.71
CA ILE A 20 17.13 5.31 5.41
C ILE A 20 17.83 5.31 4.05
N ILE A 21 18.70 4.31 3.79
CA ILE A 21 19.39 4.18 2.50
C ILE A 21 18.37 3.99 1.38
N LEU A 22 17.37 3.13 1.56
CA LEU A 22 16.30 2.92 0.57
C LEU A 22 15.49 4.19 0.32
N SER A 23 15.22 4.98 1.35
CA SER A 23 14.51 6.26 1.22
C SER A 23 15.34 7.30 0.43
N LEU A 24 16.64 7.37 0.69
CA LEU A 24 17.57 8.24 -0.04
C LEU A 24 17.70 7.83 -1.51
N VAL A 25 17.80 6.53 -1.79
CA VAL A 25 17.78 5.98 -3.15
C VAL A 25 16.44 6.31 -3.84
N GLY A 26 15.33 6.19 -3.12
CA GLY A 26 14.00 6.58 -3.62
C GLY A 26 13.91 8.06 -4.01
N LEU A 27 14.55 8.97 -3.28
CA LEU A 27 14.61 10.40 -3.65
C LEU A 27 15.29 10.62 -4.99
N VAL A 28 16.39 9.89 -5.26
CA VAL A 28 17.09 9.97 -6.54
C VAL A 28 16.18 9.52 -7.67
N PHE A 29 15.44 8.42 -7.49
CA PHE A 29 14.50 7.94 -8.51
C PHE A 29 13.31 8.88 -8.73
N ILE A 30 12.76 9.48 -7.68
CA ILE A 30 11.66 10.45 -7.81
C ILE A 30 12.14 11.67 -8.61
N PHE A 31 13.34 12.17 -8.32
CA PHE A 31 13.91 13.26 -9.11
C PHE A 31 14.07 12.86 -10.57
N GLU A 32 14.63 11.69 -10.85
CA GLU A 32 14.81 11.22 -12.22
C GLU A 32 13.47 11.05 -12.96
N ALA A 33 12.48 10.42 -12.35
CA ALA A 33 11.19 10.18 -12.95
C ALA A 33 10.38 11.48 -13.16
N SER A 34 10.52 12.45 -12.26
CA SER A 34 9.63 13.62 -12.21
C SER A 34 10.22 14.93 -12.73
N ALA A 35 11.55 15.07 -12.86
CA ALA A 35 12.20 16.34 -13.19
C ALA A 35 11.72 17.01 -14.49
N VAL A 36 11.30 16.23 -15.50
CA VAL A 36 10.78 16.76 -16.78
C VAL A 36 9.30 17.12 -16.69
N GLY A 37 8.51 16.33 -15.96
CA GLY A 37 7.09 16.61 -15.73
C GLY A 37 6.89 17.83 -14.82
N SER A 38 7.65 17.91 -13.72
CA SER A 38 7.59 19.03 -12.76
C SER A 38 8.08 20.35 -13.35
N ALA A 39 9.12 20.33 -14.19
CA ALA A 39 9.58 21.51 -14.91
C ALA A 39 8.49 22.11 -15.82
N ARG A 40 7.71 21.25 -16.49
CA ARG A 40 6.63 21.70 -17.39
C ARG A 40 5.39 22.17 -16.65
N GLN A 41 5.03 21.50 -15.55
CA GLN A 41 3.78 21.76 -14.83
C GLN A 41 3.91 22.87 -13.77
N PHE A 42 5.06 22.95 -13.09
CA PHE A 42 5.26 23.85 -11.95
C PHE A 42 6.43 24.84 -12.15
N GLY A 43 7.15 24.75 -13.26
CA GLY A 43 8.33 25.59 -13.52
C GLY A 43 9.55 25.26 -12.63
N ASP A 44 9.44 24.27 -11.74
CA ASP A 44 10.50 23.83 -10.83
C ASP A 44 10.70 22.32 -10.95
N SER A 45 11.83 21.90 -11.52
CA SER A 45 12.22 20.49 -11.63
C SER A 45 12.28 19.78 -10.26
N PHE A 46 12.53 20.52 -9.18
CA PHE A 46 12.72 19.97 -7.83
C PHE A 46 11.44 19.90 -6.99
N HIS A 47 10.28 20.28 -7.53
CA HIS A 47 9.04 20.38 -6.75
C HIS A 47 8.68 19.08 -5.99
N TYR A 48 8.68 17.93 -6.69
CA TYR A 48 8.38 16.63 -6.07
C TYR A 48 9.51 16.14 -5.16
N LEU A 49 10.77 16.44 -5.48
CA LEU A 49 11.90 16.11 -4.60
C LEU A 49 11.82 16.85 -3.27
N LYS A 50 11.52 18.16 -3.28
CA LYS A 50 11.34 18.96 -2.06
C LYS A 50 10.20 18.42 -1.21
N SER A 51 9.07 18.12 -1.85
CA SER A 51 7.90 17.54 -1.17
C SER A 51 8.23 16.20 -0.51
N GLN A 52 8.88 15.29 -1.24
CA GLN A 52 9.29 13.99 -0.72
C GLN A 52 10.32 14.10 0.42
N ALA A 53 11.26 15.04 0.32
CA ALA A 53 12.24 15.29 1.37
C ALA A 53 11.57 15.73 2.68
N VAL A 54 10.56 16.60 2.61
CA VAL A 54 9.75 16.99 3.78
C VAL A 54 9.04 15.78 4.38
N TRP A 55 8.44 14.92 3.55
CA TRP A 55 7.79 13.69 4.01
C TRP A 55 8.74 12.68 4.66
N ILE A 56 9.97 12.56 4.16
CA ILE A 56 11.00 11.72 4.79
C ILE A 56 11.38 12.27 6.16
N ILE A 57 11.61 13.59 6.28
CA ILE A 57 11.91 14.23 7.57
C ILE A 57 10.75 14.00 8.56
N PHE A 58 9.51 14.22 8.12
CA PHE A 58 8.33 13.97 8.94
C PHE A 58 8.23 12.49 9.37
N GLY A 59 8.46 11.55 8.45
CA GLY A 59 8.48 10.12 8.74
C GLY A 59 9.56 9.73 9.75
N LEU A 60 10.76 10.32 9.67
CA LEU A 60 11.84 10.10 10.63
C LEU A 60 11.49 10.64 12.03
N ILE A 61 10.82 11.79 12.11
CA ILE A 61 10.33 12.35 13.38
C ILE A 61 9.30 11.39 13.99
N VAL A 62 8.30 10.95 13.21
CA VAL A 62 7.26 10.02 13.65
C VAL A 62 7.89 8.69 14.11
N MET A 63 8.79 8.10 13.31
CA MET A 63 9.52 6.88 13.66
C MET A 63 10.26 7.03 14.99
N THR A 64 10.95 8.16 15.19
CA THR A 64 11.70 8.44 16.42
C THR A 64 10.76 8.54 17.63
N ILE A 65 9.64 9.25 17.51
CA ILE A 65 8.63 9.35 18.58
C ILE A 65 8.08 7.98 18.95
N PHE A 66 7.64 7.19 17.96
CA PHE A 66 7.08 5.86 18.19
C PHE A 66 8.11 4.87 18.75
N SER A 67 9.42 5.06 18.46
CA SER A 67 10.48 4.23 19.04
C SER A 67 10.61 4.36 20.57
N TYR A 68 10.10 5.45 21.15
CA TYR A 68 10.08 5.66 22.60
C TYR A 68 8.81 5.11 23.27
N ILE A 69 7.81 4.70 22.50
CA ILE A 69 6.54 4.19 23.05
C ILE A 69 6.70 2.70 23.37
N ASP A 70 6.40 2.32 24.62
CA ASP A 70 6.34 0.90 24.99
C ASP A 70 5.24 0.20 24.19
N TYR A 71 5.61 -0.82 23.42
CA TYR A 71 4.70 -1.60 22.59
C TYR A 71 3.58 -2.26 23.42
N LYS A 72 3.77 -2.49 24.72
CA LYS A 72 2.71 -3.00 25.61
C LYS A 72 1.51 -2.04 25.70
N LYS A 73 1.71 -0.74 25.53
CA LYS A 73 0.60 0.23 25.48
C LYS A 73 -0.28 0.03 24.24
N LEU A 74 0.29 -0.46 23.13
CA LEU A 74 -0.46 -0.77 21.91
C LEU A 74 -1.47 -1.89 22.14
N TYR A 75 -1.20 -2.82 23.07
CA TYR A 75 -2.15 -3.86 23.43
C TYR A 75 -3.48 -3.28 23.93
N PHE A 76 -3.42 -2.29 24.82
CA PHE A 76 -4.61 -1.63 25.37
C PHE A 76 -5.29 -0.70 24.37
N LEU A 77 -4.51 -0.08 23.47
CA LEU A 77 -5.03 0.81 22.42
C LEU A 77 -5.57 0.02 21.21
N SER A 78 -5.38 -1.30 21.17
CA SER A 78 -5.66 -2.12 20.00
C SER A 78 -7.12 -2.02 19.53
N PHE A 79 -8.08 -2.18 20.44
CA PHE A 79 -9.50 -2.08 20.14
C PHE A 79 -9.92 -0.67 19.73
N VAL A 80 -9.39 0.35 20.42
CA VAL A 80 -9.63 1.77 20.09
C VAL A 80 -9.10 2.09 18.70
N SER A 81 -7.91 1.62 18.35
CA SER A 81 -7.29 1.83 17.04
C SER A 81 -8.11 1.20 15.91
N LEU A 82 -8.65 0.00 16.14
CA LEU A 82 -9.51 -0.69 15.17
C LEU A 82 -10.81 0.08 14.95
N ILE A 83 -11.53 0.44 16.02
CA ILE A 83 -12.79 1.19 15.90
C ILE A 83 -12.55 2.53 15.22
N PHE A 84 -11.52 3.26 15.63
CA PHE A 84 -11.15 4.53 15.02
C PHE A 84 -10.91 4.37 13.52
N THR A 85 -10.24 3.30 13.11
CA THR A 85 -10.00 3.03 11.69
C THR A 85 -11.28 2.66 10.94
N ILE A 86 -12.15 1.84 11.52
CA ILE A 86 -13.45 1.50 10.92
C ILE A 86 -14.26 2.78 10.69
N VAL A 87 -14.30 3.67 11.68
CA VAL A 87 -14.97 4.97 11.57
C VAL A 87 -14.37 5.80 10.44
N LEU A 88 -13.04 5.88 10.33
CA LEU A 88 -12.38 6.58 9.21
C LEU A 88 -12.70 5.95 7.83
N LEU A 89 -12.73 4.62 7.74
CA LEU A 89 -13.08 3.90 6.51
C LEU A 89 -14.53 4.15 6.07
N ILE A 90 -15.43 4.41 7.03
CA ILE A 90 -16.81 4.80 6.73
C ILE A 90 -16.88 6.28 6.34
N ILE A 91 -16.20 7.16 7.09
CA ILE A 91 -16.20 8.60 6.85
C ILE A 91 -15.67 8.93 5.46
N VAL A 92 -14.62 8.26 5.00
CA VAL A 92 -14.05 8.53 3.66
C VAL A 92 -15.01 8.18 2.52
N LEU A 93 -16.03 7.34 2.74
CA LEU A 93 -17.04 7.05 1.72
C LEU A 93 -18.02 8.23 1.51
N ILE A 94 -18.20 9.09 2.53
CA ILE A 94 -19.18 10.17 2.53
C ILE A 94 -18.81 11.25 1.48
N PRO A 95 -19.75 11.63 0.59
CA PRO A 95 -19.54 12.74 -0.33
C PRO A 95 -19.37 14.07 0.40
N GLY A 96 -18.26 14.76 0.10
CA GLY A 96 -17.87 16.02 0.72
C GLY A 96 -16.65 15.89 1.64
N ILE A 97 -16.39 14.71 2.21
CA ILE A 97 -15.22 14.45 3.07
C ILE A 97 -14.13 13.73 2.29
N GLY A 98 -14.47 12.64 1.61
CA GLY A 98 -13.50 11.90 0.80
C GLY A 98 -13.25 12.58 -0.54
N SER A 99 -11.98 12.85 -0.83
CA SER A 99 -11.47 13.30 -2.12
C SER A 99 -11.55 12.16 -3.15
N LYS A 100 -12.06 12.48 -4.35
CA LYS A 100 -12.08 11.57 -5.49
C LYS A 100 -10.83 11.79 -6.34
N VAL A 101 -9.93 10.81 -6.35
CA VAL A 101 -8.73 10.78 -7.21
C VAL A 101 -8.77 9.49 -8.02
N GLY A 102 -8.54 9.55 -9.34
CA GLY A 102 -8.52 8.36 -10.21
C GLY A 102 -9.86 7.57 -10.23
N GLY A 103 -10.99 8.25 -10.02
CA GLY A 103 -12.31 7.60 -9.96
C GLY A 103 -12.62 6.87 -8.65
N ALA A 104 -11.71 6.88 -7.67
CA ALA A 104 -11.90 6.27 -6.36
C ALA A 104 -11.89 7.31 -5.24
N ARG A 105 -12.74 7.09 -4.22
CA ARG A 105 -12.79 7.95 -3.03
C ARG A 105 -12.06 7.26 -1.88
N ARG A 106 -10.78 7.59 -1.73
CA ARG A 106 -9.85 6.91 -0.80
C ARG A 106 -9.08 7.83 0.13
N TRP A 107 -9.02 9.12 -0.20
CA TRP A 107 -8.20 10.09 0.50
C TRP A 107 -9.08 11.05 1.28
N ILE A 108 -8.74 11.30 2.53
CA ILE A 108 -9.29 12.40 3.32
C ILE A 108 -8.28 13.53 3.20
N ASP A 109 -8.70 14.64 2.59
CA ASP A 109 -7.86 15.81 2.41
C ASP A 109 -8.07 16.79 3.57
N PHE A 110 -7.00 17.05 4.32
CA PHE A 110 -6.98 18.04 5.40
C PHE A 110 -6.36 19.37 4.94
N GLY A 111 -6.16 19.56 3.63
CA GLY A 111 -5.61 20.77 3.01
C GLY A 111 -4.09 20.80 2.99
N PHE A 112 -3.44 20.56 4.14
CA PHE A 112 -1.97 20.49 4.24
C PHE A 112 -1.41 19.09 4.00
N PHE A 113 -2.21 18.07 4.30
CA PHE A 113 -1.86 16.67 4.05
C PHE A 113 -3.11 15.88 3.70
N SER A 114 -2.90 14.81 2.94
CA SER A 114 -3.94 13.84 2.65
C SER A 114 -3.65 12.53 3.39
N LEU A 115 -4.66 11.99 4.05
CA LEU A 115 -4.56 10.72 4.78
C LEU A 115 -5.37 9.66 4.05
N GLN A 116 -4.77 8.49 3.89
CA GLN A 116 -5.46 7.33 3.35
C GLN A 116 -5.86 6.38 4.50
N PRO A 117 -7.15 6.26 4.85
CA PRO A 117 -7.59 5.42 5.97
C PRO A 117 -7.22 3.94 5.83
N THR A 118 -7.09 3.43 4.60
CA THR A 118 -6.67 2.04 4.34
C THR A 118 -5.24 1.76 4.79
N GLU A 119 -4.36 2.76 4.81
CA GLU A 119 -3.00 2.62 5.36
C GLU A 119 -3.04 2.39 6.87
N LEU A 120 -3.83 3.20 7.59
CA LEU A 120 -4.10 2.99 9.02
C LEU A 120 -4.75 1.63 9.28
N ALA A 121 -5.63 1.16 8.39
CA ALA A 121 -6.32 -0.11 8.56
C ALA A 121 -5.36 -1.30 8.64
N LYS A 122 -4.29 -1.30 7.83
CA LYS A 122 -3.25 -2.35 7.91
C LYS A 122 -2.62 -2.41 9.30
N PHE A 123 -2.21 -1.27 9.84
CA PHE A 123 -1.59 -1.21 11.18
C PHE A 123 -2.57 -1.59 12.29
N SER A 124 -3.78 -1.04 12.27
CA SER A 124 -4.79 -1.32 13.30
C SER A 124 -5.23 -2.79 13.31
N VAL A 125 -5.34 -3.43 12.13
CA VAL A 125 -5.60 -4.87 12.02
C VAL A 125 -4.49 -5.69 12.62
N ILE A 126 -3.22 -5.34 12.35
CA ILE A 126 -2.07 -6.04 12.94
C ILE A 126 -2.14 -5.97 14.47
N ILE A 127 -2.25 -4.75 15.02
CA ILE A 127 -2.24 -4.53 16.46
C ILE A 127 -3.42 -5.23 17.13
N TYR A 128 -4.63 -5.11 16.56
CA TYR A 128 -5.83 -5.73 17.10
C TYR A 128 -5.79 -7.25 17.05
N LEU A 129 -5.49 -7.85 15.90
CA LEU A 129 -5.47 -9.32 15.79
C LEU A 129 -4.35 -9.92 16.63
N SER A 130 -3.17 -9.30 16.68
CA SER A 130 -2.09 -9.74 17.56
C SER A 130 -2.48 -9.67 19.04
N SER A 131 -3.19 -8.62 19.46
CA SER A 131 -3.69 -8.47 20.83
C SER A 131 -4.77 -9.52 21.14
N TRP A 132 -5.75 -9.69 20.27
CA TRP A 132 -6.86 -10.61 20.48
C TRP A 132 -6.42 -12.08 20.49
N PHE A 133 -5.52 -12.47 19.56
CA PHE A 133 -5.02 -13.84 19.50
C PHE A 133 -3.97 -14.19 20.55
N SER A 134 -3.50 -13.20 21.32
CA SER A 134 -2.68 -13.44 22.51
C SER A 134 -3.43 -14.24 23.58
N SER A 135 -4.74 -14.06 23.71
CA SER A 135 -5.60 -14.76 24.68
C SER A 135 -6.09 -16.10 24.13
N LYS A 136 -5.92 -17.21 24.85
CA LYS A 136 -6.33 -18.59 24.45
C LYS A 136 -7.86 -18.82 24.43
N GLU A 137 -8.60 -18.06 23.64
CA GLU A 137 -10.04 -18.25 23.43
C GLU A 137 -10.35 -19.39 22.44
N LYS A 138 -11.43 -20.13 22.69
CA LYS A 138 -11.96 -21.16 21.77
C LYS A 138 -12.94 -20.53 20.77
N LYS A 139 -13.10 -21.14 19.58
CA LYS A 139 -14.05 -20.73 18.51
C LYS A 139 -13.80 -19.34 17.89
N ARG A 140 -12.54 -19.03 17.56
CA ARG A 140 -12.14 -17.73 16.98
C ARG A 140 -12.45 -17.57 15.49
N PHE A 141 -12.73 -18.67 14.78
CA PHE A 141 -12.92 -18.66 13.32
C PHE A 141 -14.05 -17.72 12.87
N LEU A 142 -15.25 -17.87 13.44
CA LEU A 142 -16.42 -17.10 13.01
C LEU A 142 -16.27 -15.59 13.28
N PRO A 143 -15.82 -15.13 14.46
CA PRO A 143 -15.63 -13.70 14.68
C PRO A 143 -14.44 -13.15 13.87
N PHE A 144 -13.39 -13.95 13.61
CA PHE A 144 -12.26 -13.55 12.77
C PHE A 144 -12.70 -13.31 11.32
N ILE A 145 -13.38 -14.28 10.70
CA ILE A 145 -13.80 -14.15 9.31
C ILE A 145 -14.82 -13.02 9.15
N THR A 146 -15.71 -12.84 10.13
CA THR A 146 -16.68 -11.72 10.14
C THR A 146 -15.96 -10.38 10.14
N LEU A 147 -14.96 -10.20 11.01
CA LEU A 147 -14.19 -8.95 11.08
C LEU A 147 -13.42 -8.68 9.79
N ILE A 148 -12.70 -9.68 9.27
CA ILE A 148 -11.92 -9.54 8.04
C ILE A 148 -12.81 -9.26 6.84
N CYS A 149 -13.90 -10.01 6.68
CA CYS A 149 -14.86 -9.77 5.60
C CYS A 149 -15.47 -8.38 5.70
N PHE A 150 -15.78 -7.89 6.90
CA PHE A 150 -16.30 -6.55 7.10
C PHE A 150 -15.30 -5.46 6.68
N LEU A 151 -14.03 -5.59 7.06
CA LEU A 151 -12.98 -4.64 6.66
C LEU A 151 -12.73 -4.67 5.16
N VAL A 152 -12.62 -5.87 4.57
CA VAL A 152 -12.45 -6.07 3.13
C VAL A 152 -13.64 -5.50 2.35
N PHE A 153 -14.86 -5.66 2.87
CA PHE A 153 -16.05 -5.08 2.27
C PHE A 153 -15.99 -3.54 2.24
N LEU A 154 -15.62 -2.91 3.36
CA LEU A 154 -15.46 -1.45 3.44
C LEU A 154 -14.39 -0.93 2.46
N THR A 155 -13.28 -1.64 2.27
CA THR A 155 -12.22 -1.22 1.34
C THR A 155 -12.60 -1.46 -0.12
N ILE A 156 -13.35 -2.51 -0.44
CA ILE A 156 -13.91 -2.73 -1.78
C ILE A 156 -14.90 -1.61 -2.16
N LEU A 157 -15.65 -1.06 -1.19
CA LEU A 157 -16.52 0.10 -1.41
C LEU A 157 -15.75 1.39 -1.74
N GLN A 158 -14.45 1.46 -1.43
CA GLN A 158 -13.55 2.57 -1.79
C GLN A 158 -12.86 2.35 -3.16
N PRO A 159 -13.51 1.60 -4.06
CA PRO A 159 -12.92 0.85 -5.16
C PRO A 159 -11.46 0.36 -5.03
N ASP A 160 -10.97 -0.01 -3.84
CA ASP A 160 -9.55 -0.36 -3.63
C ASP A 160 -9.33 -1.86 -3.44
N MET A 161 -9.13 -2.60 -4.54
CA MET A 161 -8.90 -4.05 -4.47
C MET A 161 -7.51 -4.43 -3.95
N GLY A 162 -6.48 -3.64 -4.27
CA GLY A 162 -5.11 -3.94 -3.87
C GLY A 162 -4.95 -3.93 -2.35
N THR A 163 -5.43 -2.87 -1.71
CA THR A 163 -5.40 -2.77 -0.23
C THR A 163 -6.29 -3.80 0.45
N SER A 164 -7.44 -4.13 -0.14
CA SER A 164 -8.34 -5.19 0.35
C SER A 164 -7.64 -6.54 0.44
N ILE A 165 -6.89 -6.92 -0.60
CA ILE A 165 -6.11 -8.15 -0.64
C ILE A 165 -5.01 -8.12 0.42
N ILE A 166 -4.32 -6.98 0.58
CA ILE A 166 -3.26 -6.83 1.58
C ILE A 166 -3.82 -7.01 3.00
N ILE A 167 -4.93 -6.36 3.35
CA ILE A 167 -5.57 -6.50 4.66
C ILE A 167 -5.99 -7.95 4.92
N PHE A 168 -6.57 -8.61 3.91
CA PHE A 168 -6.95 -10.01 3.97
C PHE A 168 -5.73 -10.93 4.23
N LEU A 169 -4.64 -10.73 3.49
CA LEU A 169 -3.40 -11.51 3.65
C LEU A 169 -2.74 -11.27 5.02
N ILE A 170 -2.70 -10.03 5.49
CA ILE A 170 -2.21 -9.69 6.84
C ILE A 170 -3.02 -10.44 7.90
N GLY A 171 -4.35 -10.39 7.79
CA GLY A 171 -5.24 -11.09 8.72
C GLY A 171 -5.01 -12.59 8.72
N LEU A 172 -4.89 -13.20 7.53
CA LEU A 172 -4.58 -14.63 7.36
C LEU A 172 -3.24 -15.02 7.98
N MET A 173 -2.20 -14.22 7.76
CA MET A 173 -0.87 -14.48 8.32
C MET A 173 -0.92 -14.50 9.85
N ILE A 174 -1.57 -13.50 10.46
CA ILE A 174 -1.70 -13.44 11.92
C ILE A 174 -2.56 -14.58 12.46
N TYR A 175 -3.62 -14.97 11.73
CA TYR A 175 -4.45 -16.13 12.10
C TYR A 175 -3.66 -17.44 12.05
N TYR A 176 -2.81 -17.62 11.04
CA TYR A 176 -1.90 -18.77 10.93
C TYR A 176 -0.95 -18.85 12.12
N PHE A 177 -0.27 -17.75 12.46
CA PHE A 177 0.63 -17.68 13.61
C PHE A 177 -0.09 -17.87 14.96
N SER A 178 -1.40 -17.67 15.02
CA SER A 178 -2.18 -17.90 16.24
C SER A 178 -2.38 -19.40 16.59
N GLY A 179 -1.96 -20.31 15.72
CA GLY A 179 -2.14 -21.76 15.88
C GLY A 179 -3.51 -22.25 15.39
N ALA A 180 -4.06 -21.62 14.35
CA ALA A 180 -5.34 -22.01 13.77
C ALA A 180 -5.29 -23.39 13.08
N ASN A 181 -6.45 -24.04 12.97
CA ASN A 181 -6.57 -25.34 12.33
C ASN A 181 -6.39 -25.22 10.81
N PHE A 182 -5.73 -26.20 10.19
CA PHE A 182 -5.56 -26.22 8.72
C PHE A 182 -6.89 -26.24 7.96
N MET A 183 -7.93 -26.88 8.53
CA MET A 183 -9.27 -26.91 7.93
C MET A 183 -9.88 -25.50 7.76
N ASP A 184 -9.61 -24.59 8.68
CA ASP A 184 -10.10 -23.21 8.59
C ASP A 184 -9.57 -22.51 7.32
N PHE A 185 -8.33 -22.80 6.93
CA PHE A 185 -7.74 -22.26 5.70
C PHE A 185 -8.45 -22.78 4.46
N ILE A 186 -8.81 -24.06 4.42
CA ILE A 186 -9.57 -24.63 3.29
C ILE A 186 -10.89 -23.90 3.11
N TYR A 187 -11.62 -23.64 4.19
CA TYR A 187 -12.87 -22.87 4.14
C TYR A 187 -12.65 -21.42 3.69
N ILE A 188 -11.59 -20.76 4.17
CA ILE A 188 -11.27 -19.39 3.80
C ILE A 188 -10.87 -19.28 2.32
N PHE A 189 -10.00 -20.18 1.83
CA PHE A 189 -9.59 -20.20 0.42
C PHE A 189 -10.76 -20.57 -0.51
N GLY A 190 -11.60 -21.53 -0.11
CA GLY A 190 -12.82 -21.85 -0.86
C GLY A 190 -13.78 -20.67 -0.94
N GLY A 191 -14.05 -20.00 0.18
CA GLY A 191 -14.92 -18.83 0.24
C GLY A 191 -14.38 -17.61 -0.51
N SER A 192 -13.06 -17.38 -0.46
CA SER A 192 -12.44 -16.26 -1.16
C SER A 192 -12.45 -16.46 -2.68
N ALA A 193 -12.21 -17.68 -3.18
CA ALA A 193 -12.30 -17.99 -4.60
C ALA A 193 -13.71 -17.72 -5.16
N VAL A 194 -14.75 -18.15 -4.44
CA VAL A 194 -16.15 -17.88 -4.80
C VAL A 194 -16.44 -16.38 -4.80
N SER A 195 -15.99 -15.66 -3.77
CA SER A 195 -16.18 -14.21 -3.67
C SER A 195 -15.53 -13.45 -4.82
N VAL A 196 -14.29 -13.82 -5.19
CA VAL A 196 -13.57 -13.22 -6.33
C VAL A 196 -14.29 -13.50 -7.64
N TYR A 197 -14.77 -14.73 -7.86
CA TYR A 197 -15.53 -15.08 -9.06
C TYR A 197 -16.78 -14.20 -9.22
N PHE A 198 -17.57 -14.00 -8.17
CA PHE A 198 -18.73 -13.11 -8.21
C PHE A 198 -18.33 -11.65 -8.43
N LEU A 199 -17.28 -11.16 -7.76
CA LEU A 199 -16.80 -9.79 -7.91
C LEU A 199 -16.33 -9.46 -9.34
N ILE A 200 -15.78 -10.44 -10.06
CA ILE A 200 -15.40 -10.30 -11.48
C ILE A 200 -16.66 -10.27 -12.35
N LYS A 201 -17.61 -11.18 -12.11
CA LYS A 201 -18.82 -11.30 -12.92
C LYS A 201 -19.73 -10.07 -12.85
N PHE A 202 -19.85 -9.45 -11.67
CA PHE A 202 -20.72 -8.28 -11.47
C PHE A 202 -20.11 -6.94 -11.88
N SER A 203 -18.82 -6.88 -12.19
CA SER A 203 -18.15 -5.63 -12.54
C SER A 203 -17.52 -5.72 -13.93
N PRO A 204 -18.14 -5.15 -14.98
CA PRO A 204 -17.60 -5.19 -16.34
C PRO A 204 -16.20 -4.56 -16.42
N TYR A 205 -15.92 -3.54 -15.60
CA TYR A 205 -14.57 -2.97 -15.46
C TYR A 205 -13.51 -4.00 -15.02
N ARG A 206 -13.84 -4.84 -14.03
CA ARG A 206 -12.90 -5.86 -13.50
C ARG A 206 -12.69 -6.99 -14.50
N PHE A 207 -13.75 -7.41 -15.18
CA PHE A 207 -13.67 -8.39 -16.24
C PHE A 207 -12.78 -7.89 -17.39
N ASN A 208 -12.98 -6.64 -17.83
CA ASN A 208 -12.19 -6.03 -18.90
C ASN A 208 -10.70 -5.90 -18.53
N ARG A 209 -10.39 -5.62 -17.27
CA ARG A 209 -9.00 -5.60 -16.78
C ARG A 209 -8.35 -6.98 -16.79
N LEU A 210 -9.08 -8.02 -16.38
CA LEU A 210 -8.58 -9.40 -16.40
C LEU A 210 -8.40 -9.91 -17.83
N SER A 211 -9.34 -9.63 -18.73
CA SER A 211 -9.23 -10.01 -20.14
C SER A 211 -8.10 -9.28 -20.85
N ALA A 212 -7.90 -7.99 -20.55
CA ALA A 212 -6.76 -7.21 -21.05
C ALA A 212 -5.42 -7.75 -20.53
N PHE A 213 -5.37 -8.22 -19.28
CA PHE A 213 -4.15 -8.85 -18.72
C PHE A 213 -3.84 -10.20 -19.39
N LEU A 214 -4.86 -11.04 -19.62
CA LEU A 214 -4.69 -12.35 -20.26
C LEU A 214 -4.40 -12.23 -21.76
N ASN A 215 -4.98 -11.23 -22.43
CA ASN A 215 -4.77 -10.97 -23.85
C ASN A 215 -4.52 -9.47 -24.10
N PRO A 216 -3.27 -9.01 -23.93
CA PRO A 216 -2.91 -7.59 -24.09
C PRO A 216 -3.18 -7.04 -25.49
N SER A 217 -3.24 -7.91 -26.50
CA SER A 217 -3.42 -7.57 -27.91
C SER A 217 -4.84 -7.08 -28.28
N ILE A 218 -5.82 -7.24 -27.40
CA ILE A 218 -7.24 -6.93 -27.69
C ILE A 218 -7.51 -5.42 -27.75
N ASP A 219 -6.80 -4.63 -26.93
CA ASP A 219 -6.97 -3.17 -26.88
C ASP A 219 -5.64 -2.44 -26.56
N PRO A 220 -4.76 -2.26 -27.55
CA PRO A 220 -3.43 -1.70 -27.35
C PRO A 220 -3.40 -0.23 -26.90
N LEU A 221 -4.49 0.53 -27.11
CA LEU A 221 -4.57 1.97 -26.85
C LEU A 221 -5.44 2.33 -25.63
N GLY A 222 -6.31 1.42 -25.17
CA GLY A 222 -7.12 1.60 -23.97
C GLY A 222 -6.56 0.87 -22.75
N ILE A 223 -7.23 -0.21 -22.32
CA ILE A 223 -6.95 -0.85 -21.02
C ILE A 223 -5.58 -1.56 -21.01
N SER A 224 -5.15 -2.11 -22.14
CA SER A 224 -3.85 -2.79 -22.26
C SER A 224 -2.69 -1.82 -22.51
N TYR A 225 -2.95 -0.53 -22.79
CA TYR A 225 -1.90 0.46 -23.04
C TYR A 225 -0.89 0.53 -21.88
N HIS A 226 -1.40 0.62 -20.65
CA HIS A 226 -0.57 0.63 -19.44
C HIS A 226 0.30 -0.62 -19.33
N ILE A 227 -0.27 -1.80 -19.59
CA ILE A 227 0.44 -3.09 -19.48
C ILE A 227 1.52 -3.18 -20.57
N ASN A 228 1.18 -2.84 -21.81
CA ASN A 228 2.13 -2.85 -22.93
C ASN A 228 3.29 -1.89 -22.69
N GLN A 229 3.02 -0.73 -22.09
CA GLN A 229 4.05 0.25 -21.82
C GLN A 229 5.04 -0.20 -20.71
N ILE A 230 4.58 -0.99 -19.74
CA ILE A 230 5.44 -1.70 -18.76
C ILE A 230 6.25 -2.80 -19.46
N PHE A 231 5.67 -3.56 -20.40
CA PHE A 231 6.45 -4.55 -21.15
C PHE A 231 7.53 -3.89 -22.02
N ILE A 232 7.22 -2.75 -22.63
CA ILE A 232 8.18 -1.97 -23.42
C ILE A 232 9.27 -1.37 -22.50
N SER A 233 8.95 -0.94 -21.27
CA SER A 233 9.95 -0.47 -20.29
C SER A 233 10.98 -1.55 -20.01
N LEU A 234 10.51 -2.71 -19.57
CA LEU A 234 11.29 -3.87 -19.17
C LEU A 234 12.11 -4.43 -20.32
N SER A 235 11.52 -4.51 -21.52
CA SER A 235 12.22 -5.01 -22.70
C SER A 235 13.31 -4.06 -23.20
N SER A 236 13.18 -2.76 -22.95
CA SER A 236 14.13 -1.77 -23.46
C SER A 236 15.38 -1.60 -22.58
N GLY A 237 15.32 -1.92 -21.27
CA GLY A 237 16.37 -1.59 -20.28
C GLY A 237 17.62 -2.47 -20.24
N GLY A 238 17.56 -3.74 -20.67
CA GLY A 238 18.66 -4.69 -20.48
C GLY A 238 18.94 -5.02 -19.00
N PHE A 239 19.87 -5.95 -18.72
CA PHE A 239 20.15 -6.43 -17.35
C PHE A 239 20.84 -5.41 -16.42
N PHE A 240 21.52 -4.40 -16.99
CA PHE A 240 22.24 -3.37 -16.24
C PHE A 240 21.58 -1.97 -16.33
N GLY A 241 20.40 -1.88 -16.97
CA GLY A 241 19.74 -0.60 -17.28
C GLY A 241 20.46 0.21 -18.36
N ARG A 242 19.82 1.26 -18.89
CA ARG A 242 20.45 2.19 -19.84
C ARG A 242 21.26 3.32 -19.18
N GLY A 243 21.39 3.31 -17.86
CA GLY A 243 22.10 4.34 -17.08
C GLY A 243 21.21 5.50 -16.65
N LEU A 244 21.60 6.18 -15.56
CA LEU A 244 20.85 7.31 -14.98
C LEU A 244 20.64 8.43 -16.03
N GLY A 245 19.39 8.80 -16.27
CA GLY A 245 19.00 9.87 -17.20
C GLY A 245 18.73 9.44 -18.65
N ALA A 246 18.92 8.16 -19.02
CA ALA A 246 18.71 7.67 -20.39
C ALA A 246 17.31 7.08 -20.67
N SER A 247 16.45 6.96 -19.65
CA SER A 247 15.12 6.34 -19.79
C SER A 247 14.18 7.21 -20.63
N ARG A 248 13.82 6.71 -21.82
CA ARG A 248 12.91 7.38 -22.77
C ARG A 248 11.47 7.51 -22.27
N GLN A 249 11.12 6.85 -21.17
CA GLN A 249 9.78 6.89 -20.55
C GLN A 249 9.51 8.14 -19.72
N LYS A 250 10.55 8.95 -19.42
CA LYS A 250 10.45 10.28 -18.79
C LYS A 250 9.67 11.30 -19.63
N TYR A 251 9.41 11.00 -20.90
CA TYR A 251 8.66 11.84 -21.85
C TYR A 251 7.15 11.49 -21.94
N LEU A 252 6.48 11.23 -20.81
CA LEU A 252 5.00 11.14 -20.70
C LEU A 252 4.33 9.96 -21.44
N PHE A 253 5.04 8.87 -21.71
CA PHE A 253 4.42 7.69 -22.33
C PHE A 253 3.60 6.82 -21.35
N LEU A 254 3.63 7.10 -20.04
CA LEU A 254 2.85 6.43 -19.00
C LEU A 254 1.95 7.45 -18.28
N PRO A 255 0.62 7.27 -18.24
CA PRO A 255 -0.23 8.00 -17.30
C PRO A 255 0.18 7.60 -15.87
N GLU A 256 0.37 8.59 -14.98
CA GLU A 256 0.78 8.41 -13.57
C GLU A 256 2.17 7.76 -13.33
N ALA A 257 3.16 8.08 -14.17
CA ALA A 257 4.53 7.57 -14.03
C ALA A 257 5.22 7.91 -12.69
N HIS A 258 4.72 8.90 -11.94
CA HIS A 258 5.34 9.39 -10.70
C HIS A 258 4.95 8.58 -9.44
N THR A 259 3.89 7.77 -9.50
CA THR A 259 3.35 7.03 -8.34
C THR A 259 3.54 5.51 -8.46
N ASP A 260 3.25 4.93 -9.63
CA ASP A 260 3.11 3.46 -9.74
C ASP A 260 4.28 2.76 -10.48
N HIS A 261 5.20 3.50 -11.11
CA HIS A 261 6.20 2.96 -12.05
C HIS A 261 7.66 3.28 -11.70
N LEU A 262 7.97 3.48 -10.41
CA LEU A 262 9.32 3.85 -9.94
C LEU A 262 10.44 2.87 -10.35
N ILE A 263 10.12 1.58 -10.50
CA ILE A 263 11.08 0.54 -10.91
C ILE A 263 11.37 0.59 -12.42
N ASP A 264 10.43 1.08 -13.23
CA ASP A 264 10.59 1.12 -14.69
C ASP A 264 11.66 2.15 -15.14
N PHE A 265 12.03 3.08 -14.27
CA PHE A 265 13.08 4.10 -14.50
C PHE A 265 14.49 3.62 -14.21
N LEU A 266 14.68 2.41 -13.68
CA LEU A 266 15.99 1.78 -13.60
C LEU A 266 16.49 1.28 -14.97
N ASN A 267 15.61 1.29 -15.97
CA ASN A 267 15.78 0.68 -17.29
C ASN A 267 15.93 1.72 -18.41
#